data_AF-A0A2H0DRN5-F1
#
_entry.id   AF-A0A2H0DRN5-F1
#
_cell.length_a   1.000
_cell.length_b   1.000
_cell.length_c   1.000
_cell.angle_alpha   90.00
_cell.angle_beta   90.00
_cell.angle_gamma   90.00
#
_symmetry.space_group_name_H-M   'P 1'
#
loop_
_entity.id
_entity.type
_entity.pdbx_description
1 polymer ?
#
loop_
_entity_poly.entity_id
_entity_poly.type
_entity_poly.pdbx_seq_one_letter_code
_entity_poly.pdbx_strand_id
1 'polypeptide(L)'
;MGFQLSGISAMRFAIQHNSIRVKARVICAAAAICTASPFPAGAIRPIRPPAPEFPRGSAWINSTAFTMSRLRDRRVVLIAFINSYSLNSVRTLSHLNRWWNLYGMEGLMVIGIHSPDFDFDRDPLQATKAIQSAGIKFPVLIDNRKLAWNAYRNEGWPAYYLVDHEGRVVHDQLGEGRFAEFEEEILRALNAFNGYKPPENYRIPREAARDQCAEATPSLFLGGRRGKDVMKIEKRRLQAITKTRDGELAVMGRWVKDADALRYAGTQKGFTDMIRLIYQGAESAAVISHFGDKPARVFVKQDNLWLHGANANVDIQWDEEDRSFVLIDRPKLFFLTKNKQKDRMHELFLYPSDEGVAVSAFEFSDHCEINYEKPGQEKKTP
;
A
#
# COMPACT_ATOMS: atom_id res chain seq x y z
N MET A 1 -81.16 -37.32 29.77
CA MET A 1 -81.87 -38.26 28.89
C MET A 1 -81.14 -38.27 27.56
N GLY A 2 -80.88 -39.45 26.98
CA GLY A 2 -80.17 -39.56 25.69
C GLY A 2 -81.11 -39.89 24.54
N PHE A 3 -80.60 -39.82 23.31
CA PHE A 3 -80.88 -40.63 22.12
C PHE A 3 -79.88 -40.14 21.05
N GLN A 4 -78.80 -40.85 20.75
CA GLN A 4 -78.70 -42.03 19.87
C GLN A 4 -79.30 -41.84 18.46
N LEU A 5 -78.43 -41.84 17.46
CA LEU A 5 -78.67 -42.36 16.12
C LEU A 5 -77.36 -42.95 15.57
N SER A 6 -77.44 -44.06 14.86
CA SER A 6 -76.31 -44.93 14.55
C SER A 6 -76.34 -45.45 13.11
N GLY A 7 -75.15 -45.65 12.55
CA GLY A 7 -74.91 -46.59 11.44
C GLY A 7 -74.80 -45.97 10.05
N ILE A 8 -73.74 -46.37 9.33
CA ILE A 8 -73.87 -47.31 8.21
C ILE A 8 -72.53 -48.07 8.07
N SER A 9 -72.60 -49.34 7.69
CA SER A 9 -71.47 -50.27 7.66
C SER A 9 -70.74 -50.28 6.32
N ALA A 10 -69.53 -50.83 6.31
CA ALA A 10 -68.63 -50.88 5.16
C ALA A 10 -69.00 -51.99 4.16
N MET A 11 -68.57 -51.81 2.90
CA MET A 11 -68.29 -52.94 2.01
C MET A 11 -66.97 -52.71 1.27
N ARG A 12 -66.21 -53.79 1.06
CA ARG A 12 -64.83 -53.79 0.57
C ARG A 12 -64.77 -53.73 -0.96
N PHE A 13 -63.71 -53.12 -1.48
CA PHE A 13 -62.99 -53.68 -2.64
C PHE A 13 -61.49 -53.64 -2.36
N ALA A 14 -60.77 -54.68 -2.80
CA ALA A 14 -59.35 -54.88 -2.54
C ALA A 14 -58.49 -54.48 -3.75
N ILE A 15 -57.22 -54.15 -3.50
CA ILE A 15 -56.06 -54.42 -4.37
C ILE A 15 -54.81 -54.54 -3.45
N GLN A 16 -53.77 -55.16 -3.97
CA GLN A 16 -52.85 -56.03 -3.22
C GLN A 16 -51.39 -55.53 -3.30
N HIS A 17 -50.56 -55.90 -2.30
CA HIS A 17 -49.10 -55.71 -2.24
C HIS A 17 -48.60 -54.24 -2.12
N ASN A 18 -47.40 -53.93 -1.58
CA ASN A 18 -46.29 -54.79 -1.17
C ASN A 18 -45.53 -54.21 0.06
N SER A 19 -45.08 -55.07 0.98
CA SER A 19 -44.47 -54.63 2.26
C SER A 19 -42.94 -54.59 2.18
N ILE A 20 -42.33 -53.43 1.94
CA ILE A 20 -40.87 -53.27 1.95
C ILE A 20 -40.37 -52.82 3.33
N ARG A 21 -39.70 -53.73 4.05
CA ARG A 21 -38.96 -53.40 5.27
C ARG A 21 -37.69 -52.62 4.93
N VAL A 22 -37.65 -51.33 5.25
CA VAL A 22 -36.40 -50.54 5.16
C VAL A 22 -35.44 -51.00 6.26
N LYS A 23 -34.37 -51.71 5.88
CA LYS A 23 -33.23 -51.98 6.77
C LYS A 23 -32.43 -50.69 6.95
N ALA A 24 -32.38 -50.16 8.17
CA ALA A 24 -31.48 -49.07 8.50
C ALA A 24 -30.02 -49.54 8.29
N ARG A 25 -29.34 -48.99 7.27
CA ARG A 25 -27.91 -49.16 7.10
C ARG A 25 -27.20 -48.13 8.00
N VAL A 26 -26.49 -48.63 9.01
CA VAL A 26 -25.48 -47.83 9.72
C VAL A 26 -24.39 -47.49 8.69
N ILE A 27 -24.34 -46.23 8.26
CA ILE A 27 -23.21 -45.71 7.50
C ILE A 27 -22.15 -45.32 8.54
N CYS A 28 -21.11 -46.14 8.68
CA CYS A 28 -19.91 -45.70 9.38
C CYS A 28 -19.31 -44.53 8.61
N ALA A 29 -19.46 -43.32 9.17
CA ALA A 29 -18.68 -42.18 8.72
C ALA A 29 -17.21 -42.47 9.02
N ALA A 30 -16.45 -42.86 8.00
CA ALA A 30 -15.01 -42.94 8.11
C ALA A 30 -14.49 -41.52 8.38
N ALA A 31 -14.04 -41.28 9.62
CA ALA A 31 -13.38 -40.04 9.97
C ALA A 31 -12.10 -39.95 9.12
N ALA A 32 -12.13 -39.08 8.11
CA ALA A 32 -10.94 -38.69 7.38
C ALA A 32 -10.04 -37.93 8.35
N ILE A 33 -9.14 -38.64 9.02
CA ILE A 33 -8.08 -38.06 9.82
C ILE A 33 -7.29 -37.18 8.86
N CYS A 34 -7.47 -35.87 9.02
CA CYS A 34 -6.71 -34.89 8.28
C CYS A 34 -5.28 -34.96 8.83
N THR A 35 -4.45 -35.83 8.25
CA THR A 35 -3.02 -35.86 8.51
C THR A 35 -2.46 -34.55 7.97
N ALA A 36 -2.39 -33.55 8.86
CA ALA A 36 -1.64 -32.34 8.61
C ALA A 36 -0.24 -32.77 8.19
N SER A 37 0.07 -32.58 6.91
CA SER A 37 1.40 -32.88 6.39
C SER A 37 2.36 -32.00 7.18
N PRO A 38 3.36 -32.57 7.89
CA PRO A 38 4.33 -31.74 8.58
C PRO A 38 5.08 -30.95 7.52
N PHE A 39 4.78 -29.64 7.42
CA PHE A 39 5.69 -28.72 6.77
C PHE A 39 7.07 -28.95 7.40
N PRO A 40 8.13 -29.19 6.63
CA PRO A 40 9.46 -29.36 7.19
C PRO A 40 9.92 -28.02 7.81
N ALA A 41 9.63 -27.88 9.10
CA ALA A 41 10.20 -26.85 9.96
C ALA A 41 11.71 -27.09 10.02
N GLY A 42 12.46 -26.30 9.25
CA GLY A 42 13.88 -26.58 9.00
C GLY A 42 14.29 -26.55 7.52
N ALA A 43 13.54 -25.90 6.63
CA ALA A 43 14.08 -25.45 5.35
C ALA A 43 15.17 -24.39 5.61
N ILE A 44 16.41 -24.84 5.82
CA ILE A 44 17.60 -23.99 5.97
C ILE A 44 17.68 -23.09 4.73
N ARG A 45 17.40 -21.79 4.89
CA ARG A 45 17.67 -20.82 3.82
C ARG A 45 19.19 -20.84 3.60
N PRO A 46 19.68 -21.08 2.37
CA PRO A 46 21.12 -21.03 2.11
C PRO A 46 21.65 -19.62 2.41
N ILE A 47 22.83 -19.55 3.03
CA ILE A 47 23.53 -18.29 3.26
C ILE A 47 23.82 -17.68 1.88
N ARG A 48 23.20 -16.53 1.58
CA ARG A 48 23.17 -15.86 0.27
C ARG A 48 22.49 -16.70 -0.82
N PRO A 49 21.15 -16.78 -0.83
CA PRO A 49 20.40 -17.53 -1.86
C PRO A 49 20.63 -16.94 -3.26
N PRO A 50 20.53 -17.75 -4.33
CA PRO A 50 20.49 -17.21 -5.69
C PRO A 50 19.28 -16.28 -5.84
N ALA A 51 19.47 -15.15 -6.51
CA ALA A 51 18.39 -14.21 -6.76
C ALA A 51 17.35 -14.83 -7.71
N PRO A 52 16.04 -14.81 -7.36
CA PRO A 52 15.00 -15.32 -8.24
C PRO A 52 14.95 -14.61 -9.60
N GLU A 53 14.69 -15.40 -10.65
CA GLU A 53 14.53 -14.93 -12.03
C GLU A 53 13.24 -14.13 -12.22
N PHE A 54 13.24 -13.19 -13.16
CA PHE A 54 12.06 -12.36 -13.42
C PHE A 54 10.90 -13.19 -14.02
N PRO A 55 9.65 -12.97 -13.59
CA PRO A 55 8.51 -13.68 -14.14
C PRO A 55 8.37 -13.49 -15.66
N ARG A 56 8.23 -14.60 -16.39
CA ARG A 56 8.05 -14.58 -17.84
C ARG A 56 6.75 -13.86 -18.21
N GLY A 57 6.82 -12.98 -19.21
CA GLY A 57 5.67 -12.22 -19.70
C GLY A 57 5.25 -11.05 -18.82
N SER A 58 6.02 -10.66 -17.80
CA SER A 58 5.82 -9.36 -17.13
C SER A 58 6.05 -8.20 -18.10
N ALA A 59 5.24 -7.14 -17.94
CA ALA A 59 5.48 -5.87 -18.62
C ALA A 59 6.65 -5.11 -17.96
N TRP A 60 7.33 -4.30 -18.76
CA TRP A 60 8.47 -3.49 -18.35
C TRP A 60 8.29 -2.04 -18.78
N ILE A 61 8.77 -1.12 -17.96
CA ILE A 61 8.86 0.32 -18.21
C ILE A 61 10.34 0.71 -18.15
N ASN A 62 10.74 1.72 -18.94
CA ASN A 62 12.13 2.15 -19.15
C ASN A 62 13.09 1.06 -19.69
N SER A 63 12.58 -0.10 -20.09
CA SER A 63 13.36 -1.19 -20.70
C SER A 63 12.49 -2.16 -21.48
N THR A 64 13.09 -2.91 -22.41
CA THR A 64 12.54 -4.18 -22.88
C THR A 64 12.74 -5.27 -21.84
N ALA A 65 11.96 -6.34 -21.87
CA ALA A 65 12.16 -7.47 -20.95
C ALA A 65 13.58 -8.07 -21.05
N PHE A 66 14.16 -8.40 -19.89
CA PHE A 66 15.41 -9.14 -19.74
C PHE A 66 15.34 -10.10 -18.56
N THR A 67 16.43 -10.84 -18.31
CA THR A 67 16.54 -11.86 -17.26
C THR A 67 17.66 -11.52 -16.28
N MET A 68 17.52 -11.95 -15.01
CA MET A 68 18.59 -11.90 -14.01
C MET A 68 19.81 -12.69 -14.46
N SER A 69 19.60 -13.82 -15.13
CA SER A 69 20.65 -14.61 -15.78
C SER A 69 21.51 -13.80 -16.79
N ARG A 70 20.96 -12.76 -17.43
CA ARG A 70 21.72 -11.86 -18.34
C ARG A 70 22.60 -10.85 -17.59
N LEU A 71 22.33 -10.58 -16.32
CA LEU A 71 23.07 -9.63 -15.49
C LEU A 71 24.23 -10.29 -14.71
N ARG A 72 24.17 -11.60 -14.52
CA ARG A 72 25.22 -12.40 -13.88
C ARG A 72 26.57 -12.18 -14.60
N ASP A 73 27.63 -12.13 -13.81
CA ASP A 73 29.03 -11.85 -14.16
C ASP A 73 29.28 -10.48 -14.81
N ARG A 74 28.26 -9.60 -14.83
CA ARG A 74 28.30 -8.31 -15.56
C ARG A 74 27.86 -7.10 -14.74
N ARG A 75 27.03 -7.29 -13.72
CA ARG A 75 26.47 -6.21 -12.89
C ARG A 75 26.27 -6.68 -11.46
N VAL A 76 26.47 -5.77 -10.50
CA VAL A 76 25.82 -5.82 -9.19
C VAL A 76 24.38 -5.34 -9.39
N VAL A 77 23.39 -5.98 -8.79
CA VAL A 77 21.97 -5.66 -9.04
C VAL A 77 21.28 -5.24 -7.75
N LEU A 78 20.62 -4.08 -7.76
CA LEU A 78 19.71 -3.64 -6.71
C LEU A 78 18.27 -3.87 -7.18
N ILE A 79 17.59 -4.83 -6.58
CA ILE A 79 16.14 -5.03 -6.74
C ILE A 79 15.42 -4.18 -5.69
N ALA A 80 14.55 -3.27 -6.12
CA ALA A 80 13.76 -2.41 -5.24
C ALA A 80 12.26 -2.68 -5.46
N PHE A 81 11.61 -3.37 -4.52
CA PHE A 81 10.16 -3.47 -4.46
C PHE A 81 9.57 -2.13 -4.03
N ILE A 82 8.76 -1.55 -4.90
CA ILE A 82 8.17 -0.22 -4.73
C ILE A 82 6.66 -0.26 -5.01
N ASN A 83 5.95 0.69 -4.42
CA ASN A 83 4.55 0.96 -4.76
C ASN A 83 4.34 2.49 -4.85
N SER A 84 3.77 2.98 -5.95
CA SER A 84 3.58 4.41 -6.20
C SER A 84 2.50 5.08 -5.34
N TYR A 85 1.73 4.29 -4.59
CA TYR A 85 0.71 4.76 -3.64
C TYR A 85 1.20 4.72 -2.18
N SER A 86 2.41 4.22 -1.92
CA SER A 86 3.02 4.19 -0.57
C SER A 86 3.96 5.37 -0.36
N LEU A 87 3.78 6.11 0.73
CA LEU A 87 4.58 7.25 1.16
C LEU A 87 6.05 6.86 1.34
N ASN A 88 6.30 5.75 2.03
CA ASN A 88 7.64 5.22 2.31
C ASN A 88 8.37 4.83 1.00
N SER A 89 7.65 4.25 0.03
CA SER A 89 8.19 3.95 -1.29
C SER A 89 8.53 5.22 -2.08
N VAL A 90 7.57 6.14 -2.16
CA VAL A 90 7.68 7.40 -2.93
C VAL A 90 8.82 8.27 -2.42
N ARG A 91 9.06 8.29 -1.11
CA ARG A 91 10.16 9.04 -0.48
C ARG A 91 11.54 8.49 -0.86
N THR A 92 11.72 7.18 -0.93
CA THR A 92 13.03 6.59 -1.28
C THR A 92 13.43 6.76 -2.77
N LEU A 93 12.51 7.18 -3.65
CA LEU A 93 12.79 7.24 -5.08
C LEU A 93 13.94 8.20 -5.45
N SER A 94 14.19 9.24 -4.64
CA SER A 94 15.36 10.11 -4.77
C SER A 94 16.67 9.33 -4.63
N HIS A 95 16.81 8.50 -3.60
CA HIS A 95 18.00 7.66 -3.37
C HIS A 95 18.19 6.60 -4.45
N LEU A 96 17.11 5.92 -4.89
CA LEU A 96 17.19 4.95 -5.98
C LEU A 96 17.64 5.60 -7.30
N ASN A 97 17.09 6.78 -7.64
CA ASN A 97 17.53 7.56 -8.79
C ASN A 97 18.98 8.05 -8.63
N ARG A 98 19.40 8.44 -7.43
CA ARG A 98 20.77 8.87 -7.12
C ARG A 98 21.77 7.73 -7.35
N TRP A 99 21.54 6.55 -6.79
CA TRP A 99 22.38 5.36 -6.98
C TRP A 99 22.42 4.92 -8.44
N TRP A 100 21.29 4.97 -9.15
CA TRP A 100 21.25 4.73 -10.59
C TRP A 100 22.14 5.71 -11.37
N ASN A 101 22.05 7.01 -11.08
CA ASN A 101 22.81 8.03 -11.79
C ASN A 101 24.33 7.97 -11.49
N LEU A 102 24.73 7.70 -10.23
CA LEU A 102 26.14 7.71 -9.81
C LEU A 102 26.86 6.38 -10.05
N TYR A 103 26.19 5.24 -9.85
CA TYR A 103 26.83 3.92 -9.87
C TYR A 103 26.40 3.06 -11.07
N GLY A 104 25.43 3.51 -11.88
CA GLY A 104 24.94 2.76 -13.05
C GLY A 104 26.01 2.50 -14.11
N MET A 105 26.89 3.47 -14.37
CA MET A 105 28.04 3.29 -15.27
C MET A 105 29.16 2.45 -14.63
N GLU A 106 29.26 2.48 -13.29
CA GLU A 106 30.30 1.81 -12.49
C GLU A 106 29.98 0.32 -12.23
N GLY A 107 28.85 -0.18 -12.73
CA GLY A 107 28.49 -1.60 -12.69
C GLY A 107 27.24 -1.93 -11.87
N LEU A 108 26.56 -0.96 -11.27
CA LEU A 108 25.27 -1.17 -10.61
C LEU A 108 24.14 -1.25 -11.66
N MET A 109 23.16 -2.12 -11.42
CA MET A 109 21.88 -2.15 -12.13
C MET A 109 20.76 -2.00 -11.10
N VAL A 110 20.11 -0.84 -11.07
CA VAL A 110 18.91 -0.62 -10.23
C VAL A 110 17.70 -1.10 -11.01
N ILE A 111 16.82 -1.87 -10.37
CA ILE A 111 15.59 -2.41 -10.98
C ILE A 111 14.45 -2.23 -10.01
N GLY A 112 13.44 -1.46 -10.42
CA GLY A 112 12.18 -1.38 -9.71
C GLY A 112 11.34 -2.63 -9.96
N ILE A 113 10.69 -3.14 -8.92
CA ILE A 113 9.57 -4.08 -9.06
C ILE A 113 8.34 -3.38 -8.49
N HIS A 114 7.46 -2.92 -9.39
CA HIS A 114 6.19 -2.33 -9.01
C HIS A 114 5.19 -3.46 -8.75
N SER A 115 4.99 -3.77 -7.47
CA SER A 115 3.98 -4.73 -7.01
C SER A 115 2.74 -3.96 -6.55
N PRO A 116 1.55 -4.19 -7.12
CA PRO A 116 0.37 -3.43 -6.73
C PRO A 116 -0.18 -3.76 -5.35
N ASP A 117 -0.72 -2.74 -4.66
CA ASP A 117 -1.40 -2.90 -3.36
C ASP A 117 -2.93 -2.73 -3.44
N PHE A 118 -3.42 -2.12 -4.54
CA PHE A 118 -4.84 -1.91 -4.83
C PHE A 118 -5.20 -2.48 -6.22
N ASP A 119 -6.47 -2.77 -6.48
CA ASP A 119 -6.89 -3.32 -7.77
C ASP A 119 -6.69 -2.32 -8.93
N PHE A 120 -6.94 -1.01 -8.70
CA PHE A 120 -6.71 0.04 -9.70
C PHE A 120 -5.23 0.25 -10.05
N ASP A 121 -4.33 -0.16 -9.15
CA ASP A 121 -2.87 -0.08 -9.33
C ASP A 121 -2.34 -1.19 -10.25
N ARG A 122 -3.20 -2.13 -10.66
CA ARG A 122 -2.88 -3.11 -11.71
C ARG A 122 -3.04 -2.58 -13.14
N ASP A 123 -3.63 -1.40 -13.34
CA ASP A 123 -3.72 -0.79 -14.68
C ASP A 123 -2.32 -0.36 -15.16
N PRO A 124 -1.77 -0.95 -16.25
CA PRO A 124 -0.46 -0.60 -16.77
C PRO A 124 -0.33 0.88 -17.16
N LEU A 125 -1.42 1.53 -17.60
CA LEU A 125 -1.40 2.94 -17.95
C LEU A 125 -1.24 3.81 -16.71
N GLN A 126 -1.90 3.46 -15.61
CA GLN A 126 -1.81 4.18 -14.35
C GLN A 126 -0.44 3.96 -13.68
N ALA A 127 0.07 2.72 -13.68
CA ALA A 127 1.43 2.42 -13.24
C ALA A 127 2.47 3.21 -14.05
N THR A 128 2.34 3.27 -15.38
CA THR A 128 3.22 4.05 -16.26
C THR A 128 3.20 5.54 -15.92
N LYS A 129 2.00 6.15 -15.83
CA LYS A 129 1.87 7.57 -15.44
C LYS A 129 2.47 7.84 -14.06
N ALA A 130 2.32 6.92 -13.10
CA ALA A 130 2.85 7.08 -11.75
C ALA A 130 4.39 7.02 -11.74
N ILE A 131 4.98 6.01 -12.40
CA ILE A 131 6.44 5.84 -12.54
C ILE A 131 7.08 7.05 -13.24
N GLN A 132 6.44 7.56 -14.30
CA GLN A 132 6.87 8.78 -15.00
C GLN A 132 6.74 10.03 -14.12
N SER A 133 5.61 10.20 -13.42
CA SER A 133 5.39 11.36 -12.51
C SER A 133 6.40 11.36 -11.35
N ALA A 134 6.85 10.18 -10.94
CA ALA A 134 7.85 9.99 -9.89
C ALA A 134 9.30 10.13 -10.38
N GLY A 135 9.52 10.45 -11.67
CA GLY A 135 10.85 10.69 -12.23
C GLY A 135 11.77 9.46 -12.21
N ILE A 136 11.22 8.25 -12.15
CA ILE A 136 12.01 7.01 -12.13
C ILE A 136 12.67 6.79 -13.50
N LYS A 137 14.01 6.71 -13.52
CA LYS A 137 14.80 6.57 -14.75
C LYS A 137 15.28 5.14 -15.03
N PHE A 138 15.35 4.31 -14.00
CA PHE A 138 15.81 2.91 -14.08
C PHE A 138 14.70 1.98 -14.61
N PRO A 139 15.03 0.76 -15.10
CA PRO A 139 14.05 -0.26 -15.49
C PRO A 139 13.07 -0.61 -14.37
N VAL A 140 11.78 -0.75 -14.70
CA VAL A 140 10.74 -1.19 -13.75
C VAL A 140 9.97 -2.37 -14.32
N LEU A 141 9.93 -3.49 -13.61
CA LEU A 141 9.05 -4.62 -13.87
C LEU A 141 7.69 -4.39 -13.21
N ILE A 142 6.60 -4.66 -13.95
CA ILE A 142 5.23 -4.64 -13.42
C ILE A 142 4.84 -6.03 -12.91
N ASP A 143 4.65 -6.18 -11.60
CA ASP A 143 4.36 -7.45 -10.92
C ASP A 143 2.89 -7.56 -10.48
N ASN A 144 1.97 -7.32 -11.41
CA ASN A 144 0.51 -7.34 -11.16
C ASN A 144 -0.03 -8.62 -10.50
N ARG A 145 0.68 -9.74 -10.64
CA ARG A 145 0.33 -11.06 -10.07
C ARG A 145 1.14 -11.42 -8.82
N LYS A 146 1.97 -10.50 -8.29
CA LYS A 146 2.87 -10.72 -7.15
C LYS A 146 3.78 -11.96 -7.31
N LEU A 147 4.18 -12.29 -8.54
CA LEU A 147 5.02 -13.45 -8.84
C LEU A 147 6.46 -13.22 -8.40
N ALA A 148 7.02 -12.04 -8.68
CA ALA A 148 8.35 -11.68 -8.22
C ALA A 148 8.35 -11.47 -6.69
N TRP A 149 7.32 -10.79 -6.17
CA TRP A 149 7.06 -10.61 -4.74
C TRP A 149 7.11 -11.95 -3.98
N ASN A 150 6.35 -12.94 -4.43
CA ASN A 150 6.30 -14.27 -3.81
C ASN A 150 7.64 -15.02 -3.97
N ALA A 151 8.33 -14.87 -5.11
CA ALA A 151 9.61 -15.54 -5.35
C ALA A 151 10.73 -15.03 -4.44
N TYR A 152 10.79 -13.71 -4.20
CA TYR A 152 11.71 -13.10 -3.22
C TYR A 152 11.24 -13.29 -1.77
N ARG A 153 10.02 -13.78 -1.55
CA ARG A 153 9.34 -13.84 -0.25
C ARG A 153 9.31 -12.45 0.43
N ASN A 154 8.97 -11.43 -0.35
CA ASN A 154 8.86 -10.07 0.17
C ASN A 154 7.61 -9.91 1.04
N GLU A 155 7.68 -9.02 2.03
CA GLU A 155 6.66 -8.86 3.07
C GLU A 155 6.11 -7.42 3.16
N GLY A 156 6.73 -6.43 2.50
CA GLY A 156 6.26 -5.05 2.54
C GLY A 156 6.88 -4.11 1.50
N TRP A 157 6.59 -2.83 1.65
CA TRP A 157 7.14 -1.76 0.82
C TRP A 157 7.70 -0.59 1.66
N PRO A 158 8.77 0.05 1.20
CA PRO A 158 9.67 -0.46 0.16
C PRO A 158 10.49 -1.65 0.69
N ALA A 159 11.09 -2.43 -0.20
CA ALA A 159 12.06 -3.45 0.17
C ALA A 159 13.18 -3.54 -0.87
N TYR A 160 14.40 -3.82 -0.42
CA TYR A 160 15.61 -3.83 -1.22
C TYR A 160 16.33 -5.16 -1.10
N TYR A 161 16.81 -5.69 -2.23
CA TYR A 161 17.67 -6.86 -2.28
C TYR A 161 18.89 -6.53 -3.14
N LEU A 162 20.07 -6.55 -2.54
CA LEU A 162 21.34 -6.39 -3.22
C LEU A 162 21.86 -7.76 -3.67
N VAL A 163 22.18 -7.87 -4.94
CA VAL A 163 22.64 -9.10 -5.59
C VAL A 163 24.07 -8.91 -6.08
N ASP A 164 24.98 -9.80 -5.70
CA ASP A 164 26.36 -9.81 -6.20
C ASP A 164 26.43 -10.18 -7.70
N HIS A 165 27.61 -9.99 -8.30
CA HIS A 165 27.82 -10.31 -9.71
C HIS A 165 27.63 -11.82 -10.00
N GLU A 166 27.87 -12.70 -9.03
CA GLU A 166 27.59 -14.14 -9.14
C GLU A 166 26.08 -14.47 -9.11
N GLY A 167 25.21 -13.47 -8.90
CA GLY A 167 23.76 -13.63 -8.92
C GLY A 167 23.16 -14.15 -7.61
N ARG A 168 23.81 -13.91 -6.46
CA ARG A 168 23.30 -14.24 -5.11
C ARG A 168 22.88 -12.99 -4.37
N VAL A 169 21.80 -13.07 -3.60
CA VAL A 169 21.39 -12.01 -2.66
C VAL A 169 22.43 -11.94 -1.54
N VAL A 170 23.13 -10.81 -1.41
CA VAL A 170 24.20 -10.59 -0.41
C VAL A 170 23.79 -9.71 0.75
N HIS A 171 22.78 -8.86 0.55
CA HIS A 171 22.20 -8.00 1.58
C HIS A 171 20.72 -7.73 1.23
N ASP A 172 19.87 -7.59 2.23
CA ASP A 172 18.46 -7.26 2.06
C ASP A 172 17.95 -6.34 3.16
N GLN A 173 16.95 -5.54 2.83
CA GLN A 173 16.33 -4.58 3.74
C GLN A 173 14.83 -4.49 3.48
N LEU A 174 14.04 -4.59 4.55
CA LEU A 174 12.65 -4.16 4.58
C LEU A 174 12.54 -2.75 5.16
N GLY A 175 11.71 -1.91 4.54
CA GLY A 175 11.36 -0.57 5.01
C GLY A 175 12.25 0.56 4.49
N GLU A 176 11.76 1.78 4.70
CA GLU A 176 12.47 3.04 4.46
C GLU A 176 13.62 3.23 5.48
N GLY A 177 14.67 3.97 5.08
CA GLY A 177 15.77 4.39 5.95
C GLY A 177 17.09 3.68 5.67
N ARG A 178 18.10 3.94 6.51
CA ARG A 178 19.43 3.31 6.46
C ARG A 178 20.11 3.34 5.08
N PHE A 179 19.82 4.35 4.27
CA PHE A 179 20.36 4.53 2.92
C PHE A 179 21.87 4.68 2.94
N ALA A 180 22.45 5.33 3.95
CA ALA A 180 23.90 5.37 4.12
C ALA A 180 24.49 3.95 4.31
N GLU A 181 23.85 3.10 5.12
CA GLU A 181 24.32 1.73 5.39
C GLU A 181 24.14 0.81 4.18
N PHE A 182 23.02 0.94 3.48
CA PHE A 182 22.74 0.21 2.25
C PHE A 182 23.68 0.66 1.10
N GLU A 183 24.05 1.94 1.04
CA GLU A 183 25.06 2.44 0.09
C GLU A 183 26.43 1.83 0.37
N GLU A 184 26.86 1.67 1.63
CA GLU A 184 28.10 0.93 1.94
C GLU A 184 28.07 -0.53 1.46
N GLU A 185 26.92 -1.20 1.46
CA GLU A 185 26.80 -2.56 0.89
C GLU A 185 26.89 -2.54 -0.64
N ILE A 186 26.24 -1.58 -1.32
CA ILE A 186 26.38 -1.35 -2.77
C ILE A 186 27.86 -1.15 -3.13
N LEU A 187 28.55 -0.27 -2.40
CA LEU A 187 29.95 0.08 -2.66
C LEU A 187 30.89 -1.10 -2.36
N ARG A 188 30.63 -1.90 -1.31
CA ARG A 188 31.36 -3.14 -1.05
C ARG A 188 31.17 -4.16 -2.17
N ALA A 189 29.95 -4.34 -2.66
CA ALA A 189 29.66 -5.25 -3.77
C ALA A 189 30.32 -4.81 -5.09
N LEU A 190 30.34 -3.50 -5.39
CA LEU A 190 31.04 -2.95 -6.56
C LEU A 190 32.56 -3.10 -6.43
N ASN A 191 33.16 -2.72 -5.30
CA ASN A 191 34.59 -2.93 -5.05
C ASN A 191 35.00 -4.41 -5.15
N ALA A 192 34.16 -5.35 -4.71
CA ALA A 192 34.39 -6.78 -4.87
C ALA A 192 34.22 -7.29 -6.32
N PHE A 193 33.43 -6.61 -7.15
CA PHE A 193 33.20 -6.96 -8.55
C PHE A 193 34.29 -6.41 -9.49
N ASN A 194 34.68 -5.13 -9.33
CA ASN A 194 35.58 -4.45 -10.28
C ASN A 194 36.60 -3.49 -9.63
N GLY A 195 36.70 -3.46 -8.29
CA GLY A 195 37.62 -2.57 -7.58
C GLY A 195 37.20 -1.09 -7.52
N TYR A 196 35.97 -0.76 -7.93
CA TYR A 196 35.44 0.60 -7.87
C TYR A 196 35.46 1.19 -6.45
N LYS A 197 35.91 2.43 -6.33
CA LYS A 197 35.92 3.22 -5.08
C LYS A 197 35.41 4.62 -5.41
N PRO A 198 34.31 5.09 -4.79
CA PRO A 198 33.74 6.38 -5.11
C PRO A 198 34.56 7.53 -4.49
N PRO A 199 34.41 8.76 -5.03
CA PRO A 199 34.76 9.99 -4.32
C PRO A 199 34.00 10.09 -2.98
N GLU A 200 34.65 10.61 -1.94
CA GLU A 200 34.06 10.64 -0.59
C GLU A 200 32.79 11.54 -0.52
N ASN A 201 32.73 12.59 -1.33
CA ASN A 201 31.55 13.44 -1.47
C ASN A 201 30.36 12.78 -2.18
N TYR A 202 30.49 11.53 -2.65
CA TYR A 202 29.37 10.76 -3.19
C TYR A 202 28.63 9.98 -2.09
N ARG A 203 29.12 9.92 -0.84
CA ARG A 203 28.40 9.22 0.23
C ARG A 203 27.18 9.99 0.72
N ILE A 204 26.10 9.28 1.00
CA ILE A 204 24.93 9.79 1.70
C ILE A 204 25.28 9.96 3.20
N PRO A 205 24.99 11.13 3.82
CA PRO A 205 25.13 11.29 5.26
C PRO A 205 24.24 10.30 6.01
N ARG A 206 24.74 9.73 7.12
CA ARG A 206 23.92 8.87 8.01
C ARG A 206 22.69 9.62 8.52
N GLU A 207 21.55 8.95 8.46
CA GLU A 207 20.29 9.42 8.99
C GLU A 207 20.30 9.55 10.53
N ALA A 208 19.29 10.22 11.07
CA ALA A 208 19.11 10.32 12.52
C ALA A 208 18.86 8.92 13.12
N ALA A 209 19.40 8.68 14.32
CA ALA A 209 19.16 7.43 15.02
C ALA A 209 17.68 7.30 15.43
N ARG A 210 17.15 6.07 15.44
CA ARG A 210 15.70 5.82 15.59
C ARG A 210 15.10 6.25 16.94
N ASP A 211 15.94 6.40 17.96
CA ASP A 211 15.62 6.96 19.29
C ASP A 211 15.42 8.49 19.28
N GLN A 212 15.82 9.17 18.20
CA GLN A 212 15.64 10.61 17.98
C GLN A 212 14.40 10.92 17.12
N CYS A 213 13.67 9.88 16.70
CA CYS A 213 12.43 10.02 15.92
C CYS A 213 11.22 10.36 16.80
N ALA A 214 10.21 10.97 16.17
CA ALA A 214 8.88 11.07 16.77
C ALA A 214 8.03 9.86 16.35
N GLU A 215 7.01 9.53 17.14
CA GLU A 215 6.00 8.56 16.69
C GLU A 215 5.09 9.21 15.63
N ALA A 216 4.67 8.43 14.63
CA ALA A 216 3.61 8.77 13.70
C ALA A 216 2.55 7.66 13.68
N THR A 217 1.31 8.02 13.36
CA THR A 217 0.21 7.04 13.22
C THR A 217 0.59 5.99 12.16
N PRO A 218 0.37 4.69 12.39
CA PRO A 218 0.54 3.67 11.35
C PRO A 218 -0.41 3.90 10.17
N SER A 219 -0.05 3.44 8.97
CA SER A 219 -0.91 3.56 7.78
C SER A 219 -2.29 2.93 8.00
N LEU A 220 -3.35 3.67 7.65
CA LEU A 220 -4.74 3.28 7.90
C LEU A 220 -5.44 2.96 6.59
N PHE A 221 -5.75 1.69 6.35
CA PHE A 221 -6.56 1.26 5.20
C PHE A 221 -8.06 1.43 5.49
N LEU A 222 -8.83 1.74 4.45
CA LEU A 222 -10.28 2.02 4.56
C LEU A 222 -11.17 1.00 3.85
N GLY A 223 -10.65 0.24 2.87
CA GLY A 223 -11.38 -0.81 2.14
C GLY A 223 -11.67 -2.08 2.94
N GLY A 224 -12.65 -2.87 2.50
CA GLY A 224 -13.11 -4.10 3.17
C GLY A 224 -12.06 -5.21 3.35
N ARG A 225 -10.99 -5.27 2.53
CA ARG A 225 -9.97 -6.33 2.62
C ARG A 225 -9.03 -6.22 3.82
N ARG A 226 -8.71 -5.00 4.24
CA ARG A 226 -7.66 -4.67 5.24
C ARG A 226 -8.03 -3.53 6.17
N GLY A 227 -9.16 -2.86 5.92
CA GLY A 227 -9.45 -1.56 6.50
C GLY A 227 -10.18 -1.65 7.83
N LYS A 228 -9.84 -0.72 8.72
CA LYS A 228 -10.34 -0.66 10.09
C LYS A 228 -11.82 -0.29 10.18
N ASP A 229 -12.35 -0.34 11.39
CA ASP A 229 -13.68 0.18 11.71
C ASP A 229 -13.76 1.70 11.48
N VAL A 230 -14.90 2.10 10.91
CA VAL A 230 -15.21 3.48 10.51
C VAL A 230 -16.47 3.89 11.24
N MET A 231 -16.37 4.84 12.18
CA MET A 231 -17.52 5.27 12.96
C MET A 231 -18.45 6.15 12.11
N LYS A 232 -19.74 5.84 12.08
CA LYS A 232 -20.74 6.76 11.52
C LYS A 232 -21.17 7.75 12.59
N ILE A 233 -21.15 9.04 12.29
CA ILE A 233 -21.58 10.11 13.19
C ILE A 233 -22.64 10.99 12.49
N GLU A 234 -23.63 11.45 13.25
CA GLU A 234 -24.69 12.33 12.74
C GLU A 234 -24.38 13.82 12.94
N LYS A 235 -23.56 14.12 13.94
CA LYS A 235 -23.11 15.48 14.26
C LYS A 235 -21.68 15.45 14.80
N ARG A 236 -20.88 16.44 14.40
CA ARG A 236 -19.58 16.68 15.03
C ARG A 236 -19.80 17.04 16.51
N ARG A 237 -19.05 16.39 17.39
CA ARG A 237 -18.90 16.78 18.79
C ARG A 237 -17.48 17.27 18.98
N LEU A 238 -17.29 18.43 19.59
CA LEU A 238 -15.97 18.85 20.06
C LEU A 238 -15.56 17.92 21.20
N GLN A 239 -14.42 17.24 21.03
CA GLN A 239 -13.89 16.27 21.97
C GLN A 239 -12.37 16.40 21.98
N ALA A 240 -11.73 16.10 23.11
CA ALA A 240 -10.27 16.17 23.22
C ALA A 240 -9.56 15.26 22.21
N ILE A 241 -8.55 15.80 21.54
CA ILE A 241 -7.67 15.06 20.64
C ILE A 241 -6.53 14.50 21.50
N THR A 242 -6.45 13.18 21.64
CA THR A 242 -5.54 12.50 22.58
C THR A 242 -4.84 11.32 21.91
N LYS A 243 -3.64 10.94 22.37
CA LYS A 243 -2.91 9.75 21.87
C LYS A 243 -3.74 8.46 21.94
N THR A 244 -4.60 8.32 22.96
CA THR A 244 -5.53 7.18 23.10
C THR A 244 -6.59 7.07 22.00
N ARG A 245 -6.73 8.09 21.16
CA ARG A 245 -7.64 8.15 20.01
C ARG A 245 -6.88 8.20 18.68
N ASP A 246 -5.61 7.82 18.68
CA ASP A 246 -4.81 7.80 17.46
C ASP A 246 -5.42 6.89 16.38
N GLY A 247 -5.37 7.36 15.15
CA GLY A 247 -6.04 6.78 13.99
C GLY A 247 -7.57 6.69 14.08
N GLU A 248 -8.25 7.32 15.05
CA GLU A 248 -9.71 7.31 15.13
C GLU A 248 -10.33 7.92 13.87
N LEU A 249 -11.11 7.11 13.13
CA LEU A 249 -11.72 7.49 11.87
C LEU A 249 -13.25 7.51 11.99
N ALA A 250 -13.86 8.62 11.61
CA ALA A 250 -15.30 8.80 11.59
C ALA A 250 -15.78 9.41 10.27
N VAL A 251 -17.04 9.18 9.90
CA VAL A 251 -17.67 9.77 8.71
C VAL A 251 -19.05 10.35 8.99
N MET A 252 -19.34 11.47 8.33
CA MET A 252 -20.68 12.03 8.14
C MET A 252 -21.08 11.86 6.67
N GLY A 253 -22.36 11.57 6.41
CA GLY A 253 -22.88 11.40 5.04
C GLY A 253 -23.04 9.95 4.58
N ARG A 254 -23.34 9.77 3.29
CA ARG A 254 -23.47 8.43 2.68
C ARG A 254 -22.14 7.93 2.15
N TRP A 255 -21.63 6.85 2.76
CA TRP A 255 -20.38 6.19 2.39
C TRP A 255 -20.59 4.68 2.20
N VAL A 256 -19.96 4.12 1.18
CA VAL A 256 -19.95 2.69 0.83
C VAL A 256 -18.53 2.17 0.99
N LYS A 257 -18.34 1.06 1.71
CA LYS A 257 -17.03 0.40 1.84
C LYS A 257 -16.92 -0.67 0.75
N ASP A 258 -16.11 -0.40 -0.26
CA ASP A 258 -15.76 -1.33 -1.32
C ASP A 258 -14.50 -2.13 -0.90
N ALA A 259 -13.98 -3.03 -1.75
CA ALA A 259 -12.88 -3.93 -1.38
C ALA A 259 -11.59 -3.19 -0.93
N ASP A 260 -11.23 -2.12 -1.63
CA ASP A 260 -9.97 -1.37 -1.47
C ASP A 260 -10.15 0.09 -0.99
N ALA A 261 -11.39 0.58 -0.83
CA ALA A 261 -11.66 1.96 -0.47
C ALA A 261 -12.97 2.17 0.31
N LEU A 262 -13.05 3.32 0.99
CA LEU A 262 -14.32 3.91 1.41
C LEU A 262 -14.70 4.99 0.38
N ARG A 263 -15.79 4.75 -0.35
CA ARG A 263 -16.29 5.60 -1.43
C ARG A 263 -17.47 6.45 -0.97
N TYR A 264 -17.39 7.74 -1.26
CA TYR A 264 -18.47 8.69 -1.07
C TYR A 264 -19.59 8.40 -2.06
N ALA A 265 -20.79 8.24 -1.53
CA ALA A 265 -22.02 8.03 -2.28
C ALA A 265 -23.06 9.10 -1.97
N GLY A 266 -22.68 10.18 -1.26
CA GLY A 266 -23.55 11.30 -0.93
C GLY A 266 -23.65 12.29 -2.07
N THR A 267 -24.67 13.15 -1.98
CA THR A 267 -24.98 14.21 -2.96
C THR A 267 -25.20 15.56 -2.29
N GLN A 268 -24.87 15.68 -1.00
CA GLN A 268 -24.97 16.95 -0.28
C GLN A 268 -23.92 17.95 -0.80
N LYS A 269 -24.30 19.22 -0.86
CA LYS A 269 -23.41 20.33 -1.18
C LYS A 269 -22.94 21.01 0.11
N GLY A 270 -21.71 21.52 0.09
CA GLY A 270 -21.07 22.16 1.25
C GLY A 270 -20.22 21.19 2.06
N PHE A 271 -19.99 21.52 3.33
CA PHE A 271 -19.00 20.84 4.19
C PHE A 271 -19.64 20.02 5.32
N THR A 272 -20.74 19.32 5.01
CA THR A 272 -21.50 18.47 5.95
C THR A 272 -21.05 17.01 5.89
N ASP A 273 -21.02 16.43 4.70
CA ASP A 273 -20.54 15.07 4.46
C ASP A 273 -19.00 15.07 4.45
N MET A 274 -18.37 14.24 5.28
CA MET A 274 -16.92 14.31 5.53
C MET A 274 -16.34 13.00 6.03
N ILE A 275 -15.02 12.82 5.84
CA ILE A 275 -14.18 11.97 6.68
C ILE A 275 -13.53 12.85 7.75
N ARG A 276 -13.48 12.38 8.99
CA ARG A 276 -12.73 12.94 10.11
C ARG A 276 -11.72 11.89 10.60
N LEU A 277 -10.49 12.33 10.86
CA LEU A 277 -9.40 11.46 11.31
C LEU A 277 -8.59 12.15 12.42
N ILE A 278 -8.38 11.46 13.55
CA ILE A 278 -7.37 11.83 14.53
C ILE A 278 -6.06 11.13 14.17
N TYR A 279 -4.94 11.86 14.16
CA TYR A 279 -3.61 11.30 13.86
C TYR A 279 -2.47 12.04 14.58
N GLN A 280 -1.28 11.47 14.58
CA GLN A 280 0.01 12.06 14.97
C GLN A 280 0.98 11.97 13.79
N GLY A 281 1.78 13.01 13.56
CA GLY A 281 2.87 12.96 12.57
C GLY A 281 3.29 14.33 12.04
N ALA A 282 4.50 14.37 11.49
CA ALA A 282 5.07 15.50 10.75
C ALA A 282 4.40 15.73 9.39
N GLU A 283 3.77 14.71 8.80
CA GLU A 283 3.15 14.77 7.48
C GLU A 283 1.98 13.78 7.43
N SER A 284 0.94 14.15 6.69
CA SER A 284 -0.13 13.21 6.29
C SER A 284 -0.32 13.22 4.79
N ALA A 285 -0.56 12.03 4.24
CA ALA A 285 -0.91 11.79 2.87
C ALA A 285 -2.12 10.83 2.80
N ALA A 286 -2.83 10.83 1.68
CA ALA A 286 -3.96 9.92 1.45
C ALA A 286 -3.95 9.36 0.03
N VAL A 287 -4.24 8.06 -0.09
CA VAL A 287 -4.52 7.44 -1.38
C VAL A 287 -5.97 7.72 -1.74
N ILE A 288 -6.17 8.61 -2.72
CA ILE A 288 -7.49 9.06 -3.16
C ILE A 288 -7.65 8.76 -4.65
N SER A 289 -8.85 8.35 -5.02
CA SER A 289 -9.30 8.09 -6.39
C SER A 289 -10.70 8.68 -6.60
N HIS A 290 -11.13 8.79 -7.85
CA HIS A 290 -12.47 9.25 -8.21
C HIS A 290 -13.04 8.37 -9.33
N PHE A 291 -14.27 7.93 -9.15
CA PHE A 291 -15.01 7.09 -10.10
C PHE A 291 -16.11 7.91 -10.80
N GLY A 292 -15.72 8.96 -11.51
CA GLY A 292 -16.61 9.81 -12.31
C GLY A 292 -15.92 10.40 -13.54
N ASP A 293 -16.70 11.01 -14.44
CA ASP A 293 -16.23 11.45 -15.77
C ASP A 293 -15.35 12.71 -15.76
N LYS A 294 -15.28 13.42 -14.62
CA LYS A 294 -14.59 14.71 -14.47
C LYS A 294 -13.82 14.73 -13.15
N PRO A 295 -12.65 15.39 -13.08
CA PRO A 295 -11.90 15.52 -11.82
C PRO A 295 -12.74 16.12 -10.69
N ALA A 296 -12.76 15.47 -9.53
CA ALA A 296 -13.41 15.95 -8.32
C ALA A 296 -12.45 16.76 -7.44
N ARG A 297 -12.97 17.61 -6.56
CA ARG A 297 -12.19 18.23 -5.47
C ARG A 297 -12.42 17.46 -4.17
N VAL A 298 -11.37 17.36 -3.35
CA VAL A 298 -11.51 16.99 -1.94
C VAL A 298 -10.95 18.13 -1.12
N PHE A 299 -11.84 18.87 -0.46
CA PHE A 299 -11.45 19.96 0.42
C PHE A 299 -10.87 19.40 1.72
N VAL A 300 -9.80 20.02 2.21
CA VAL A 300 -8.97 19.51 3.32
C VAL A 300 -8.93 20.53 4.43
N LYS A 301 -9.18 20.13 5.68
CA LYS A 301 -8.87 20.94 6.88
C LYS A 301 -8.03 20.17 7.87
N GLN A 302 -7.25 20.90 8.67
CA GLN A 302 -6.56 20.38 9.85
C GLN A 302 -6.90 21.27 11.04
N ASP A 303 -7.21 20.67 12.19
CA ASP A 303 -7.54 21.35 13.44
C ASP A 303 -8.62 22.44 13.25
N ASN A 304 -9.62 22.11 12.41
CA ASN A 304 -10.73 22.98 11.96
C ASN A 304 -10.37 24.15 10.99
N LEU A 305 -9.10 24.29 10.62
CA LEU A 305 -8.61 25.37 9.74
C LEU A 305 -8.33 24.87 8.32
N TRP A 306 -8.50 25.75 7.33
CA TRP A 306 -7.96 25.55 5.99
C TRP A 306 -6.43 25.57 6.04
N LEU A 307 -5.78 24.80 5.16
CA LEU A 307 -4.34 24.65 5.09
C LEU A 307 -3.73 25.78 4.26
N HIS A 308 -2.68 26.43 4.75
CA HIS A 308 -1.95 27.47 4.02
C HIS A 308 -0.45 27.39 4.30
N GLY A 309 0.37 27.77 3.31
CA GLY A 309 1.81 28.05 3.46
C GLY A 309 2.63 27.02 4.26
N ALA A 310 2.69 27.21 5.59
CA ALA A 310 3.45 26.38 6.51
C ALA A 310 2.85 24.99 6.76
N ASN A 311 1.53 24.78 6.64
CA ASN A 311 0.90 23.47 6.87
C ASN A 311 0.27 22.78 5.63
N ALA A 312 0.14 23.49 4.51
CA ALA A 312 -0.25 22.92 3.23
C ALA A 312 0.92 22.18 2.56
N ASN A 313 0.70 20.95 2.08
CA ASN A 313 1.73 20.16 1.40
C ASN A 313 1.60 20.23 -0.14
N VAL A 314 2.49 19.55 -0.89
CA VAL A 314 2.77 19.79 -2.32
C VAL A 314 1.63 19.52 -3.32
N ASP A 315 0.54 18.89 -2.89
CA ASP A 315 -0.66 18.67 -3.71
C ASP A 315 -1.84 19.60 -3.36
N ILE A 316 -1.73 20.39 -2.28
CA ILE A 316 -2.77 21.34 -1.87
C ILE A 316 -2.85 22.51 -2.87
N GLN A 317 -4.08 22.81 -3.26
CA GLN A 317 -4.49 23.97 -4.05
C GLN A 317 -5.54 24.76 -3.25
N TRP A 318 -5.87 25.96 -3.70
CA TRP A 318 -6.87 26.84 -3.08
C TRP A 318 -7.90 27.26 -4.12
N ASP A 319 -9.15 27.40 -3.69
CA ASP A 319 -10.20 27.99 -4.52
C ASP A 319 -10.33 29.50 -4.29
N GLU A 320 -11.32 30.13 -4.94
CA GLU A 320 -11.58 31.57 -4.89
C GLU A 320 -11.96 32.09 -3.48
N GLU A 321 -12.26 31.20 -2.53
CA GLU A 321 -12.54 31.51 -1.12
C GLU A 321 -11.38 31.10 -0.19
N ASP A 322 -10.18 30.92 -0.74
CA ASP A 322 -8.98 30.46 -0.01
C ASP A 322 -9.15 29.09 0.68
N ARG A 323 -10.08 28.24 0.20
CA ARG A 323 -10.33 26.93 0.81
C ARG A 323 -9.39 25.90 0.21
N SER A 324 -8.59 25.27 1.07
CA SER A 324 -7.63 24.24 0.64
C SER A 324 -8.30 22.97 0.15
N PHE A 325 -7.89 22.47 -1.02
CA PHE A 325 -8.36 21.22 -1.61
C PHE A 325 -7.25 20.47 -2.36
N VAL A 326 -7.47 19.20 -2.65
CA VAL A 326 -6.72 18.43 -3.65
C VAL A 326 -7.61 18.11 -4.86
N LEU A 327 -7.05 18.19 -6.07
CA LEU A 327 -7.76 17.86 -7.31
C LEU A 327 -7.55 16.39 -7.68
N ILE A 328 -8.61 15.60 -7.68
CA ILE A 328 -8.58 14.17 -7.98
C ILE A 328 -8.85 13.96 -9.47
N ASP A 329 -7.79 14.09 -10.28
CA ASP A 329 -7.80 13.80 -11.73
C ASP A 329 -7.49 12.33 -12.06
N ARG A 330 -6.88 11.61 -11.11
CA ARG A 330 -6.58 10.18 -11.15
C ARG A 330 -6.37 9.62 -9.74
N PRO A 331 -6.43 8.28 -9.56
CA PRO A 331 -5.78 7.63 -8.43
C PRO A 331 -4.31 8.06 -8.29
N LYS A 332 -3.93 8.54 -7.10
CA LYS A 332 -2.53 8.65 -6.63
C LYS A 332 -2.48 8.79 -5.10
N LEU A 333 -1.28 8.76 -4.53
CA LEU A 333 -1.01 9.31 -3.21
C LEU A 333 -1.01 10.85 -3.29
N PHE A 334 -1.80 11.51 -2.44
CA PHE A 334 -1.88 12.96 -2.30
C PHE A 334 -1.25 13.40 -0.99
N PHE A 335 -0.28 14.31 -1.06
CA PHE A 335 0.35 14.92 0.11
C PHE A 335 -0.55 16.05 0.66
N LEU A 336 -1.06 15.89 1.87
CA LEU A 336 -2.09 16.77 2.44
C LEU A 336 -1.49 17.82 3.37
N THR A 337 -0.93 17.39 4.50
CA THR A 337 -0.41 18.29 5.55
C THR A 337 1.09 18.16 5.72
N LYS A 338 1.71 19.20 6.29
CA LYS A 338 3.07 19.17 6.84
C LYS A 338 3.09 19.95 8.17
N ASN A 339 3.74 19.42 9.21
CA ASN A 339 3.60 19.89 10.59
C ASN A 339 4.99 20.14 11.18
N LYS A 340 5.19 21.32 11.80
CA LYS A 340 6.45 21.63 12.48
C LYS A 340 6.63 20.87 13.80
N GLN A 341 5.54 20.58 14.49
CA GLN A 341 5.50 19.77 15.72
C GLN A 341 5.16 18.34 15.33
N LYS A 342 6.10 17.42 15.50
CA LYS A 342 5.99 16.03 15.03
C LYS A 342 5.23 15.13 16.00
N ASP A 343 5.29 15.47 17.29
CA ASP A 343 4.74 14.80 18.47
C ASP A 343 3.28 15.22 18.79
N ARG A 344 2.74 16.19 18.07
CA ARG A 344 1.40 16.74 18.27
C ARG A 344 0.33 15.89 17.57
N MET A 345 -0.76 15.64 18.29
CA MET A 345 -2.00 15.10 17.72
C MET A 345 -2.75 16.17 16.92
N HIS A 346 -3.36 15.75 15.81
CA HIS A 346 -4.12 16.59 14.88
C HIS A 346 -5.47 15.97 14.50
N GLU A 347 -6.40 16.81 14.07
CA GLU A 347 -7.72 16.44 13.56
C GLU A 347 -7.82 16.82 12.07
N LEU A 348 -7.69 15.83 11.18
CA LEU A 348 -7.83 15.99 9.73
C LEU A 348 -9.29 15.84 9.30
N PHE A 349 -9.72 16.65 8.32
CA PHE A 349 -11.01 16.53 7.66
C PHE A 349 -10.84 16.48 6.14
N LEU A 350 -11.58 15.58 5.48
CA LEU A 350 -11.75 15.55 4.03
C LEU A 350 -13.23 15.70 3.67
N TYR A 351 -13.54 16.66 2.79
CA TYR A 351 -14.88 16.91 2.28
C TYR A 351 -14.90 16.70 0.75
N PRO A 352 -15.48 15.59 0.24
CA PRO A 352 -15.59 15.35 -1.19
C PRO A 352 -16.62 16.29 -1.84
N SER A 353 -16.31 16.88 -3.00
CA SER A 353 -17.27 17.72 -3.74
C SER A 353 -18.27 16.90 -4.58
N ASP A 354 -17.91 15.68 -4.96
CA ASP A 354 -18.61 14.87 -5.96
C ASP A 354 -18.74 13.41 -5.51
N GLU A 355 -19.86 12.77 -5.88
CA GLU A 355 -20.04 11.32 -5.71
C GLU A 355 -18.93 10.53 -6.44
N GLY A 356 -18.58 9.37 -5.88
CA GLY A 356 -17.56 8.49 -6.45
C GLY A 356 -16.14 8.79 -5.97
N VAL A 357 -15.91 9.82 -5.16
CA VAL A 357 -14.60 10.03 -4.51
C VAL A 357 -14.35 8.89 -3.53
N ALA A 358 -13.20 8.24 -3.63
CA ALA A 358 -12.87 7.06 -2.84
C ALA A 358 -11.49 7.18 -2.19
N VAL A 359 -11.45 7.01 -0.86
CA VAL A 359 -10.22 7.04 -0.06
C VAL A 359 -9.85 5.62 0.32
N SER A 360 -8.67 5.18 -0.12
CA SER A 360 -8.16 3.82 0.10
C SER A 360 -7.33 3.68 1.36
N ALA A 361 -6.46 4.66 1.62
CA ALA A 361 -5.58 4.67 2.77
C ALA A 361 -5.21 6.10 3.20
N PHE A 362 -4.83 6.25 4.47
CA PHE A 362 -4.03 7.36 4.97
C PHE A 362 -2.63 6.87 5.33
N GLU A 363 -1.60 7.65 5.02
CA GLU A 363 -0.22 7.39 5.39
C GLU A 363 0.38 8.62 6.08
N PHE A 364 1.33 8.39 6.97
CA PHE A 364 1.89 9.42 7.83
C PHE A 364 3.40 9.27 7.91
N SER A 365 4.08 10.38 8.18
CA SER A 365 5.53 10.37 8.43
C SER A 365 5.87 11.24 9.64
N ASP A 366 6.90 10.84 10.35
CA ASP A 366 7.62 11.62 11.36
C ASP A 366 8.75 12.47 10.74
N HIS A 367 9.02 12.33 9.44
CA HIS A 367 10.21 12.85 8.75
C HIS A 367 11.52 12.54 9.50
N CYS A 368 11.66 11.35 10.08
CA CYS A 368 12.90 10.95 10.74
C CYS A 368 13.92 10.37 9.74
N GLU A 369 13.45 9.60 8.75
CA GLU A 369 14.32 9.06 7.70
C GLU A 369 14.76 10.16 6.71
N ILE A 370 13.89 10.66 5.79
CA ILE A 370 14.35 11.55 4.68
C ILE A 370 13.40 12.67 4.17
N ASN A 371 12.16 12.82 4.66
CA ASN A 371 11.13 13.71 4.05
C ASN A 371 10.72 13.24 2.62
N TYR A 372 9.95 14.03 1.85
CA TYR A 372 9.68 13.82 0.41
C TYR A 372 10.26 14.96 -0.44
N GLU A 373 11.02 14.60 -1.49
CA GLU A 373 11.49 15.55 -2.50
C GLU A 373 10.73 15.31 -3.82
N LYS A 374 10.01 16.33 -4.28
CA LYS A 374 9.24 16.25 -5.53
C LYS A 374 10.22 16.22 -6.73
N PRO A 375 10.13 15.23 -7.63
CA PRO A 375 11.00 15.16 -8.81
C PRO A 375 10.99 16.46 -9.61
N GLY A 376 12.17 16.94 -9.99
CA GLY A 376 12.34 18.22 -10.70
C GLY A 376 12.22 19.48 -9.82
N GLN A 377 11.99 19.35 -8.50
CA GLN A 377 12.13 20.43 -7.52
C GLN A 377 13.35 20.24 -6.60
N GLU A 378 14.33 19.45 -7.06
CA GLU A 378 15.65 19.30 -6.42
C GLU A 378 16.21 20.69 -6.11
N LYS A 379 16.47 20.97 -4.83
CA LYS A 379 17.28 22.14 -4.48
C LYS A 379 18.64 21.92 -5.13
N LYS A 380 19.10 22.89 -5.92
CA LYS A 380 20.51 22.92 -6.32
C LYS A 380 21.34 22.95 -5.03
N THR A 381 21.99 21.83 -4.72
CA THR A 381 23.05 21.79 -3.73
C THR A 381 24.09 22.83 -4.14
N PRO A 382 24.54 23.71 -3.22
CA PRO A 382 25.52 24.76 -3.53
C PRO A 382 26.86 24.20 -4.02
#